data_AF-A0A5S3XUQ3-F1
#
_entry.id   AF-A0A5S3XUQ3-F1
#
_cell.length_a   1.000
_cell.length_b   1.000
_cell.length_c   1.000
_cell.angle_alpha   90.00
_cell.angle_beta   90.00
_cell.angle_gamma   90.00
#
_symmetry.space_group_name_H-M   'P 1'
#
loop_
_entity.id
_entity.type
_entity.pdbx_description
1 polymer ?
#
loop_
_entity_poly.entity_id
_entity_poly.type
_entity_poly.pdbx_seq_one_letter_code
_entity_poly.pdbx_strand_id
1 'polypeptide(L)'
;MINQATFSQLQQDVGEQLAIQLLEVYLTESSELIKKLDIDSPQDVLEITAHSLKSSSRSYGALELAELCEKIEHQVKIGGVNAEVSTLITDVHAQSLVTFSHARELIDSIC
;
A
#
# COMPACT_ATOMS: atom_id res chain seq x y z
N MET A 1 -4.75 8.03 0.63
CA MET A 1 -4.36 8.91 -0.51
C MET A 1 -2.84 8.94 -0.66
N ILE A 2 -2.34 9.18 -1.87
CA ILE A 2 -0.91 9.50 -2.12
C ILE A 2 -0.53 10.87 -1.54
N ASN A 3 0.56 10.91 -0.78
CA ASN A 3 1.15 12.14 -0.23
C ASN A 3 1.85 12.93 -1.35
N GLN A 4 1.40 14.18 -1.56
CA GLN A 4 1.91 15.04 -2.63
C GLN A 4 3.41 15.32 -2.50
N ALA A 5 3.91 15.58 -1.28
CA ALA A 5 5.32 15.92 -1.09
C ALA A 5 6.23 14.74 -1.42
N THR A 6 5.86 13.53 -0.99
CA THR A 6 6.60 12.30 -1.34
C THR A 6 6.59 12.05 -2.85
N PHE A 7 5.43 12.17 -3.50
CA PHE A 7 5.33 11.93 -4.93
C PHE A 7 6.08 12.99 -5.75
N SER A 8 5.99 14.26 -5.37
CA SER A 8 6.78 15.33 -6.01
C SER A 8 8.28 15.15 -5.82
N GLN A 9 8.74 14.63 -4.67
CA GLN A 9 10.15 14.27 -4.51
C GLN A 9 10.55 13.14 -5.47
N LEU A 10 9.72 12.09 -5.60
CA LEU A 10 9.96 11.02 -6.58
C LEU A 10 10.07 11.58 -8.01
N GLN A 11 9.17 12.48 -8.40
CA GLN A 11 9.23 13.15 -9.71
C GLN A 11 10.54 13.93 -9.91
N GLN A 12 11.06 14.59 -8.88
CA GLN A 12 12.36 15.28 -8.95
C GLN A 12 13.53 14.30 -9.09
N ASP A 13 13.47 13.15 -8.41
CA ASP A 13 14.56 12.20 -8.36
C ASP A 13 14.71 11.39 -9.66
N VAL A 14 13.59 11.00 -10.28
CA VAL A 14 13.58 10.11 -11.46
C VAL A 14 13.03 10.74 -12.74
N GLY A 15 12.49 11.96 -12.65
CA GLY A 15 11.76 12.62 -13.73
C GLY A 15 10.28 12.26 -13.72
N GLU A 16 9.43 13.21 -14.13
CA GLU A 16 7.97 13.11 -14.07
C GLU A 16 7.41 11.88 -14.80
N GLN A 17 7.83 11.64 -16.04
CA GLN A 17 7.33 10.52 -16.84
C GLN A 17 7.69 9.16 -16.23
N LEU A 18 8.91 9.01 -15.71
CA LEU A 18 9.33 7.76 -15.07
C LEU A 18 8.63 7.56 -13.72
N ALA A 19 8.42 8.63 -12.94
CA ALA A 19 7.67 8.57 -11.69
C ALA A 19 6.23 8.07 -11.90
N ILE A 20 5.58 8.48 -13.00
CA ILE A 20 4.25 8.01 -13.39
C ILE A 20 4.26 6.52 -13.73
N GLN A 21 5.22 6.07 -14.55
CA GLN A 21 5.37 4.63 -14.87
C GLN A 21 5.61 3.78 -13.62
N LEU A 22 6.43 4.27 -12.69
CA LEU A 22 6.65 3.59 -11.42
C LEU A 22 5.38 3.56 -10.55
N LEU A 23 4.56 4.62 -10.57
CA LEU A 23 3.28 4.63 -9.87
C LEU A 23 2.27 3.64 -10.48
N GLU A 24 2.27 3.46 -11.80
CA GLU A 24 1.47 2.43 -12.47
C GLU A 24 1.89 1.01 -12.08
N VAL A 25 3.21 0.76 -12.02
CA VAL A 25 3.76 -0.51 -11.54
C VAL A 25 3.35 -0.74 -10.08
N TYR A 26 3.49 0.27 -9.23
CA TYR A 26 3.03 0.22 -7.84
C TYR A 26 1.57 -0.16 -7.72
N LEU A 27 0.69 0.47 -8.51
CA LEU A 27 -0.75 0.16 -8.51
C LEU A 27 -1.01 -1.29 -8.91
N THR A 28 -0.36 -1.74 -9.97
CA THR A 28 -0.52 -3.10 -10.48
C THR A 28 -0.08 -4.12 -9.43
N GLU A 29 1.15 -4.01 -8.93
CA GLU A 29 1.71 -4.95 -7.96
C GLU A 29 0.99 -4.91 -6.61
N SER A 30 0.68 -3.70 -6.11
CA SER A 30 0.02 -3.56 -4.81
C SER A 30 -1.42 -4.05 -4.86
N SER A 31 -2.13 -3.93 -5.99
CA SER A 31 -3.46 -4.49 -6.13
C SER A 31 -3.47 -6.02 -5.99
N GLU A 32 -2.45 -6.70 -6.51
CA GLU A 32 -2.30 -8.15 -6.36
C GLU A 32 -1.93 -8.55 -4.93
N LEU A 33 -1.14 -7.73 -4.24
CA LEU A 33 -0.82 -7.95 -2.82
C LEU A 33 -2.05 -7.73 -1.93
N ILE A 34 -2.87 -6.70 -2.19
CA ILE A 34 -4.11 -6.45 -1.44
C ILE A 34 -5.06 -7.65 -1.54
N LYS A 35 -5.19 -8.26 -2.73
CA LYS A 35 -5.99 -9.50 -2.90
C LYS A 35 -5.46 -10.69 -2.09
N LYS A 36 -4.16 -10.74 -1.84
CA LYS A 36 -3.52 -11.80 -1.03
C LYS A 36 -3.60 -11.51 0.48
N LEU A 37 -3.88 -10.27 0.86
CA LEU A 37 -4.05 -9.88 2.24
C LEU A 37 -5.50 -10.15 2.67
N ASP A 38 -5.79 -11.40 2.99
CA ASP A 38 -7.13 -11.87 3.36
C ASP A 38 -7.17 -12.41 4.79
N ILE A 39 -8.32 -12.31 5.46
CA ILE A 39 -8.51 -12.75 6.84
C ILE A 39 -8.20 -14.23 7.07
N ASP A 40 -8.39 -15.07 6.04
CA ASP A 40 -8.17 -16.51 6.09
C ASP A 40 -6.73 -16.88 5.69
N SER A 41 -5.89 -15.89 5.39
CA SER A 41 -4.51 -16.14 5.00
C SER A 41 -3.67 -16.64 6.18
N PRO A 42 -2.75 -17.60 5.94
CA PRO A 42 -1.78 -18.00 6.93
C PRO A 42 -0.98 -16.82 7.49
N GLN A 43 -0.58 -16.91 8.76
CA GLN A 43 0.17 -15.86 9.46
C GLN A 43 1.42 -15.41 8.69
N ASP A 44 2.23 -16.34 8.18
CA ASP A 44 3.44 -16.04 7.42
C ASP A 44 3.13 -15.29 6.11
N VAL A 45 2.03 -15.65 5.45
CA VAL A 45 1.54 -14.96 4.25
C VAL A 45 1.10 -13.53 4.59
N LEU A 46 0.38 -13.32 5.71
CA LEU A 46 -0.02 -12.00 6.17
C LEU A 46 1.19 -11.12 6.50
N GLU A 47 2.18 -11.65 7.22
CA GLU A 47 3.40 -10.92 7.57
C GLU A 47 4.16 -10.47 6.33
N ILE A 48 4.40 -11.39 5.38
CA ILE A 48 5.14 -11.09 4.15
C ILE A 48 4.37 -10.08 3.29
N THR A 49 3.06 -10.28 3.12
CA THR A 49 2.24 -9.42 2.26
C THR A 49 2.13 -8.01 2.84
N ALA A 50 1.88 -7.88 4.15
CA ALA A 50 1.85 -6.60 4.84
C ALA A 50 3.22 -5.90 4.78
N HIS A 51 4.31 -6.64 4.97
CA HIS A 51 5.66 -6.08 4.88
C HIS A 51 5.99 -5.52 3.49
N SER A 52 5.64 -6.27 2.43
CA SER A 52 5.82 -5.85 1.05
C SER A 52 4.98 -4.60 0.72
N LEU A 53 3.69 -4.61 1.07
CA LEU A 53 2.80 -3.47 0.86
C LEU A 53 3.24 -2.23 1.62
N LYS A 54 3.72 -2.38 2.87
CA LYS A 54 4.26 -1.26 3.66
C LYS A 54 5.42 -0.60 2.95
N SER A 55 6.40 -1.40 2.52
CA SER A 55 7.63 -0.90 1.90
C SER A 55 7.33 -0.21 0.57
N SER A 56 6.51 -0.83 -0.29
CA SER A 56 6.11 -0.20 -1.56
C SER A 56 5.31 1.09 -1.31
N SER A 57 4.33 1.05 -0.41
CA SER A 57 3.46 2.20 -0.13
C SER A 57 4.22 3.41 0.40
N ARG A 58 5.26 3.23 1.21
CA ARG A 58 6.12 4.34 1.67
C ARG A 58 6.85 5.02 0.52
N SER A 59 7.38 4.24 -0.42
CA SER A 59 8.14 4.77 -1.57
C SER A 59 7.30 5.71 -2.45
N TYR A 60 6.00 5.45 -2.57
CA TYR A 60 5.10 6.23 -3.41
C TYR A 60 4.24 7.24 -2.64
N GLY A 61 4.42 7.36 -1.32
CA GLY A 61 3.67 8.31 -0.50
C GLY A 61 2.28 7.83 -0.07
N ALA A 62 1.94 6.55 -0.23
CA ALA A 62 0.74 5.94 0.33
C ALA A 62 0.89 5.71 1.85
N LEU A 63 1.13 6.77 2.62
CA LEU A 63 1.59 6.71 4.01
C LEU A 63 0.58 6.01 4.93
N GLU A 64 -0.70 6.36 4.82
CA GLU A 64 -1.76 5.76 5.64
C GLU A 64 -1.94 4.26 5.35
N LEU A 65 -1.82 3.86 4.08
CA LEU A 65 -1.85 2.44 3.70
C LEU A 65 -0.64 1.70 4.29
N ALA A 66 0.54 2.34 4.28
CA ALA A 66 1.74 1.77 4.88
C ALA A 66 1.64 1.62 6.39
N GLU A 67 1.04 2.59 7.09
CA GLU A 67 0.82 2.55 8.55
C GLU A 67 -0.12 1.41 8.94
N LEU A 68 -1.20 1.21 8.19
CA LEU A 68 -2.10 0.07 8.43
C LEU A 68 -1.38 -1.27 8.22
N CYS A 69 -0.58 -1.39 7.16
CA CYS A 69 0.21 -2.59 6.91
C CYS A 69 1.24 -2.84 8.02
N GLU A 70 1.87 -1.79 8.56
CA GLU A 70 2.78 -1.90 9.70
C GLU A 70 2.08 -2.40 10.97
N LYS A 71 0.86 -1.94 11.23
CA LYS A 71 0.04 -2.43 12.35
C LYS A 71 -0.28 -3.93 12.19
N ILE A 72 -0.62 -4.38 10.98
CA ILE A 72 -0.84 -5.81 10.70
C ILE A 72 0.44 -6.61 10.97
N GLU A 73 1.57 -6.19 10.39
CA GLU A 73 2.86 -6.88 10.57
C GLU A 73 3.24 -7.00 12.06
N HIS A 74 3.05 -5.93 12.83
CA HIS A 74 3.33 -5.93 14.26
C HIS A 74 2.36 -6.83 15.05
N GLN A 75 1.07 -6.72 14.78
CA GLN A 75 0.05 -7.42 15.55
C GLN A 75 0.06 -8.94 15.28
N VAL A 76 0.29 -9.34 14.03
CA VAL A 76 0.46 -10.74 13.67
C VAL A 76 1.69 -11.36 14.36
N LYS A 77 2.82 -10.63 14.43
CA LYS A 77 4.03 -11.11 15.11
C LYS A 77 3.87 -11.29 16.62
N ILE A 78 3.10 -10.43 17.28
CA ILE A 78 2.91 -10.48 18.74
C ILE A 78 1.80 -11.44 19.14
N GLY A 79 0.64 -11.32 18.50
CA GLY A 79 -0.61 -11.95 18.94
C GLY A 79 -1.19 -12.96 17.96
N GLY A 80 -0.53 -13.20 16.83
CA GLY A 80 -1.05 -14.03 15.75
C GLY A 80 -2.27 -13.41 15.06
N VAL A 81 -2.96 -14.23 14.26
CA VAL A 81 -4.19 -13.81 13.57
C VAL A 81 -5.35 -13.78 14.56
N ASN A 82 -5.93 -12.59 14.75
CA ASN A 82 -7.02 -12.35 15.70
C ASN A 82 -8.01 -11.30 15.15
N ALA A 83 -9.07 -10.99 15.91
CA ALA A 83 -10.11 -10.08 15.49
C ALA A 83 -9.62 -8.65 15.18
N GLU A 84 -8.55 -8.19 15.85
CA GLU A 84 -7.92 -6.89 15.56
C GLU A 84 -7.21 -6.92 14.21
N VAL A 85 -6.47 -7.99 13.91
CA VAL A 85 -5.86 -8.20 12.58
C VAL A 85 -6.93 -8.24 11.50
N SER A 86 -8.05 -8.94 11.70
CA SER A 86 -9.16 -8.97 10.74
C SER A 86 -9.76 -7.58 10.49
N THR A 87 -9.86 -6.76 11.54
CA THR A 87 -10.31 -5.36 11.44
C THR A 87 -9.31 -4.53 10.62
N LEU A 88 -8.01 -4.65 10.94
CA LEU A 88 -6.94 -3.96 10.21
C LEU A 88 -6.89 -4.37 8.73
N ILE A 89 -7.11 -5.65 8.41
CA ILE A 89 -7.20 -6.11 7.02
C ILE A 89 -8.36 -5.42 6.30
N THR A 90 -9.53 -5.32 6.94
CA THR A 90 -10.69 -4.59 6.38
C THR A 90 -10.35 -3.11 6.14
N ASP A 91 -9.67 -2.46 7.09
CA ASP A 91 -9.22 -1.07 6.97
C ASP A 91 -8.22 -0.91 5.82
N VAL A 92 -7.28 -1.84 5.65
CA VAL A 92 -6.33 -1.86 4.53
C VAL A 92 -7.07 -1.95 3.19
N HIS A 93 -8.06 -2.83 3.07
CA HIS A 93 -8.88 -2.94 1.86
C HIS A 93 -9.58 -1.62 1.55
N ALA A 94 -10.27 -1.03 2.52
CA ALA A 94 -10.95 0.26 2.34
C ALA A 94 -9.98 1.38 1.96
N GLN A 95 -8.85 1.48 2.67
CA GLN A 95 -7.84 2.51 2.42
C GLN A 95 -7.12 2.32 1.08
N SER A 96 -6.97 1.09 0.61
CA SER A 96 -6.39 0.79 -0.69
C SER A 96 -7.23 1.38 -1.83
N LEU A 97 -8.57 1.32 -1.73
CA LEU A 97 -9.46 1.90 -2.73
C LEU A 97 -9.28 3.42 -2.84
N VAL A 98 -9.25 4.11 -1.71
CA VAL A 98 -9.03 5.57 -1.65
C VAL A 98 -7.64 5.93 -2.20
N THR A 99 -6.63 5.16 -1.83
CA THR A 99 -5.25 5.40 -2.24
C THR A 99 -5.05 5.15 -3.74
N PHE A 100 -5.62 4.07 -4.26
CA PHE A 100 -5.48 3.70 -5.66
C PHE A 100 -6.30 4.62 -6.58
N SER A 101 -7.46 5.09 -6.14
CA SER A 101 -8.21 6.14 -6.86
C SER A 101 -7.37 7.41 -6.99
N HIS A 102 -6.81 7.92 -5.89
CA HIS A 102 -6.00 9.13 -5.93
C HIS A 102 -4.73 8.95 -6.78
N ALA A 103 -4.06 7.79 -6.70
CA ALA A 103 -2.92 7.50 -7.55
C ALA A 103 -3.29 7.48 -9.05
N ARG A 104 -4.46 6.94 -9.40
CA ARG A 104 -4.97 6.97 -10.78
C ARG A 104 -5.24 8.39 -11.25
N GLU A 105 -5.86 9.22 -10.41
CA GLU A 105 -6.08 10.65 -10.71
C GLU A 105 -4.76 11.39 -10.97
N LEU A 106 -3.71 11.11 -10.19
CA LEU A 106 -2.37 11.68 -10.41
C LEU A 106 -1.78 11.25 -11.76
N ILE A 107 -1.90 9.98 -12.12
CA ILE A 107 -1.46 9.45 -13.42
C ILE A 107 -2.20 10.15 -14.56
N ASP A 108 -3.53 10.19 -14.47
CA ASP A 108 -4.39 10.74 -15.52
C ASP A 108 -4.27 12.27 -15.65
N SER A 109 -3.83 12.97 -14.59
CA SER A 109 -3.64 14.43 -14.63
C SER A 109 -2.38 14.90 -15.38
N ILE A 110 -1.42 13.99 -15.60
CA ILE A 110 -0.12 14.27 -16.22
C ILE A 110 -0.06 13.73 -17.66
N CYS A 111 -0.92 12.76 -18.01
CA CYS A 111 -1.09 12.22 -19.36
C CYS A 111 -2.00 13.09 -20.25
#